data_AF-A0A7Z9T9Y5-F1
#
_entry.id   AF-A0A7Z9T9Y5-F1
#
_cell.length_a   1.000
_cell.length_b   1.000
_cell.length_c   1.000
_cell.angle_alpha   90.00
_cell.angle_beta   90.00
_cell.angle_gamma   90.00
#
_symmetry.space_group_name_H-M   'P 1'
#
loop_
_entity.id
_entity.type
_entity.pdbx_description
1 polymer ?
#
loop_
_entity_poly.entity_id
_entity_poly.type
_entity_poly.pdbx_seq_one_letter_code
_entity_poly.pdbx_strand_id
1 'polypeptide(L)'
;MSKIDRTNFTKIVLFVGLSCSITVLAFAQGHGEELVNTRLVGTHDLQARSAYQPLPVIQDGRHILYVGHHAGEALNPLTGEIEVNGTSILDVTDPTRPVYLYHIPASGDAQGSQMVQVCSGNDLPGADAGETYLLRANGNQSHELWNVSDPSDPTFVTTVAQMGRTPDGQQNTHKTWWECDSGLAYLVGTVDGWRAPRIVQAFDLATPDEPHRVRDFSLDGVQPDTSGPVYGGSGVHEVVRLDNRLYISYGTSRDGVFQIVDREKLLSGDSNAAAPLESSSAALRFPQVGRLDLPAFWGGHTAVPLLDMEIIDYSPNRDQRIRDFVVLVSESVANQCQEARHAVFFVDITDEAHPWPVSTFQVPESDGGFCTRGGRFGSHGTQWHMGPPFYKKIQVFSWFNAGMRVVDIRNPFLPIEVGYYIPATTLNTDQRCITINGVESCKTAIQTNNVEVDDRGLIYLVDRANTGLHIVELTGSAAEILER
;
A
#
# COMPACT_ATOMS: atom_id res chain seq x y z
N MET A 1 -73.40 -0.37 58.60
CA MET A 1 -73.59 -1.48 59.55
C MET A 1 -72.26 -2.21 59.73
N SER A 2 -71.83 -2.35 60.99
CA SER A 2 -70.83 -3.32 61.52
C SER A 2 -69.43 -3.39 60.85
N LYS A 3 -68.40 -2.75 61.41
CA LYS A 3 -67.44 -3.29 62.42
C LYS A 3 -66.84 -4.67 62.05
N ILE A 4 -65.51 -4.74 61.95
CA ILE A 4 -64.64 -5.35 62.97
C ILE A 4 -63.18 -4.88 62.75
N ASP A 5 -62.57 -4.60 63.88
CA ASP A 5 -61.28 -3.99 64.16
C ASP A 5 -60.17 -5.07 64.27
N ARG A 6 -58.93 -4.73 63.93
CA ARG A 6 -57.71 -5.42 64.39
C ARG A 6 -56.48 -4.56 64.12
N THR A 7 -56.07 -3.88 65.18
CA THR A 7 -54.75 -3.30 65.47
C THR A 7 -53.58 -4.11 64.92
N ASN A 8 -52.57 -3.44 64.34
CA ASN A 8 -51.19 -3.94 64.41
C ASN A 8 -50.12 -2.84 64.23
N PHE A 9 -49.07 -3.02 65.01
CA PHE A 9 -47.94 -2.16 65.29
C PHE A 9 -47.06 -1.79 64.09
N THR A 10 -46.61 -0.55 64.09
CA THR A 10 -45.57 0.02 63.23
C THR A 10 -44.22 -0.68 63.45
N LYS A 11 -43.65 -1.29 62.39
CA LYS A 11 -42.22 -1.63 62.28
C LYS A 11 -41.68 -0.97 61.02
N ILE A 12 -40.82 0.03 61.19
CA ILE A 12 -40.01 0.60 60.13
C ILE A 12 -38.84 -0.36 59.90
N VAL A 13 -38.81 -1.01 58.74
CA VAL A 13 -37.68 -1.83 58.27
C VAL A 13 -36.96 -1.02 57.20
N LEU A 14 -35.73 -0.60 57.51
CA LEU A 14 -34.79 -0.01 56.57
C LEU A 14 -34.29 -1.12 55.63
N PHE A 15 -34.66 -1.07 54.35
CA PHE A 15 -34.06 -1.92 53.32
C PHE A 15 -32.77 -1.26 52.80
N VAL A 16 -31.63 -1.85 53.14
CA VAL A 16 -30.34 -1.55 52.49
C VAL A 16 -30.35 -2.29 51.15
N GLY A 17 -30.60 -1.57 50.07
CA GLY A 17 -30.48 -2.07 48.70
C GLY A 17 -29.01 -2.22 48.33
N LEU A 18 -28.53 -3.46 48.24
CA LEU A 18 -27.22 -3.79 47.70
C LEU A 18 -27.28 -3.59 46.17
N SER A 19 -26.78 -2.46 45.67
CA SER A 19 -26.63 -2.24 44.22
C SER A 19 -25.45 -3.06 43.71
N CYS A 20 -25.73 -4.22 43.13
CA CYS A 20 -24.74 -4.99 42.39
C CYS A 20 -24.55 -4.32 41.02
N SER A 21 -23.57 -3.42 40.92
CA SER A 21 -23.13 -2.87 39.63
C SER A 21 -22.43 -3.96 38.85
N ILE A 22 -23.14 -4.60 37.91
CA ILE A 22 -22.52 -5.45 36.90
C ILE A 22 -21.89 -4.51 35.88
N THR A 23 -20.60 -4.23 36.03
CA THR A 23 -19.79 -3.66 34.96
C THR A 23 -19.62 -4.74 33.89
N VAL A 24 -20.45 -4.71 32.85
CA VAL A 24 -20.18 -5.46 31.63
C VAL A 24 -19.00 -4.77 30.96
N LEU A 25 -17.80 -5.28 31.18
CA LEU A 25 -16.66 -5.02 30.30
C LEU A 25 -17.05 -5.60 28.94
N ALA A 26 -17.47 -4.73 28.02
CA ALA A 26 -17.59 -5.09 26.62
C ALA A 26 -16.18 -5.37 26.11
N PHE A 27 -15.74 -6.63 26.19
CA PHE A 27 -14.58 -7.08 25.42
C PHE A 27 -14.91 -6.81 23.96
N ALA A 28 -14.11 -5.97 23.29
CA ALA A 28 -14.22 -5.78 21.86
C ALA A 28 -14.17 -7.15 21.20
N GLN A 29 -15.21 -7.48 20.43
CA GLN A 29 -15.36 -8.79 19.82
C GLN A 29 -14.40 -8.89 18.64
N GLY A 30 -13.15 -9.28 18.92
CA GLY A 30 -12.17 -9.65 17.90
C GLY A 30 -12.62 -10.89 17.12
N HIS A 31 -11.86 -11.29 16.11
CA HIS A 31 -12.12 -12.49 15.33
C HIS A 31 -10.90 -13.41 15.27
N GLY A 32 -11.17 -14.70 15.05
CA GLY A 32 -10.14 -15.69 14.79
C GLY A 32 -9.57 -15.60 13.37
N GLU A 33 -8.59 -16.44 13.10
CA GLU A 33 -8.00 -16.61 11.77
C GLU A 33 -9.02 -17.25 10.81
N GLU A 34 -9.06 -16.77 9.57
CA GLU A 34 -9.85 -17.36 8.49
C GLU A 34 -8.94 -17.60 7.28
N LEU A 35 -9.00 -18.78 6.67
CA LEU A 35 -8.10 -19.14 5.56
C LEU A 35 -8.71 -20.14 4.60
N VAL A 36 -8.29 -20.06 3.33
CA VAL A 36 -8.53 -21.05 2.28
C VAL A 36 -7.28 -21.15 1.42
N ASN A 37 -6.79 -22.38 1.18
CA ASN A 37 -5.61 -22.66 0.34
C ASN A 37 -4.37 -21.83 0.72
N THR A 38 -4.21 -21.56 2.01
CA THR A 38 -3.08 -20.81 2.58
C THR A 38 -2.71 -21.41 3.92
N ARG A 39 -1.50 -21.12 4.42
CA ARG A 39 -1.03 -21.53 5.75
C ARG A 39 -0.12 -20.46 6.34
N LEU A 40 -0.38 -20.08 7.59
CA LEU A 40 0.52 -19.22 8.36
C LEU A 40 1.85 -19.94 8.64
N VAL A 41 2.96 -19.31 8.26
CA VAL A 41 4.33 -19.81 8.46
C VAL A 41 4.98 -19.17 9.69
N GLY A 42 4.81 -17.86 9.86
CA GLY A 42 5.37 -17.12 10.98
C GLY A 42 4.75 -15.74 11.16
N THR A 43 5.02 -15.13 12.31
CA THR A 43 4.46 -13.83 12.71
C THR A 43 5.47 -13.00 13.48
N HIS A 44 5.30 -11.68 13.44
CA HIS A 44 5.98 -10.75 14.34
C HIS A 44 5.04 -9.58 14.65
N ASP A 45 5.00 -9.09 15.89
CA ASP A 45 4.06 -8.02 16.27
C ASP A 45 4.44 -6.62 15.73
N LEU A 46 5.65 -6.49 15.19
CA LEU A 46 6.26 -5.24 14.74
C LEU A 46 6.26 -4.15 15.82
N GLN A 47 6.43 -4.56 17.09
CA GLN A 47 6.35 -3.68 18.26
C GLN A 47 5.00 -2.94 18.35
N ALA A 48 3.92 -3.57 17.85
CA ALA A 48 2.58 -3.00 17.75
C ALA A 48 2.49 -1.69 16.95
N ARG A 49 3.40 -1.45 16.00
CA ARG A 49 3.36 -0.29 15.12
C ARG A 49 2.38 -0.48 13.98
N SER A 50 1.68 0.59 13.61
CA SER A 50 0.84 0.60 12.41
C SER A 50 1.70 0.48 11.17
N ALA A 51 1.52 -0.59 10.39
CA ALA A 51 2.39 -0.92 9.26
C ALA A 51 1.72 -0.59 7.92
N TYR A 52 2.53 -0.10 6.97
CA TYR A 52 2.10 0.25 5.62
C TYR A 52 2.58 -0.77 4.60
N GLN A 53 3.90 -0.87 4.37
CA GLN A 53 4.47 -1.65 3.26
C GLN A 53 5.54 -2.62 3.78
N PRO A 54 5.43 -3.93 3.46
CA PRO A 54 6.53 -4.87 3.58
C PRO A 54 7.36 -4.92 2.29
N LEU A 55 8.69 -4.97 2.40
CA LEU A 55 9.61 -5.16 1.28
C LEU A 55 10.70 -6.20 1.66
N PRO A 56 10.56 -7.47 1.25
CA PRO A 56 11.60 -8.47 1.43
C PRO A 56 12.73 -8.23 0.40
N VAL A 57 13.96 -8.28 0.87
CA VAL A 57 15.18 -8.03 0.07
C VAL A 57 16.20 -9.12 0.38
N ILE A 58 16.84 -9.66 -0.65
CA ILE A 58 18.00 -10.54 -0.45
C ILE A 58 19.24 -9.67 -0.28
N GLN A 59 19.88 -9.75 0.88
CA GLN A 59 21.07 -8.98 1.22
C GLN A 59 22.09 -9.92 1.87
N ASP A 60 23.26 -10.06 1.25
CA ASP A 60 24.33 -10.95 1.69
C ASP A 60 23.88 -12.40 1.99
N GLY A 61 22.99 -12.93 1.15
CA GLY A 61 22.44 -14.28 1.28
C GLY A 61 21.39 -14.45 2.39
N ARG A 62 21.02 -13.36 3.08
CA ARG A 62 19.91 -13.30 4.04
C ARG A 62 18.69 -12.69 3.39
N HIS A 63 17.51 -13.00 3.93
CA HIS A 63 16.28 -12.30 3.58
C HIS A 63 16.00 -11.25 4.66
N ILE A 64 16.15 -9.98 4.31
CA ILE A 64 15.89 -8.86 5.19
C ILE A 64 14.56 -8.23 4.77
N LEU A 65 13.64 -8.09 5.74
CA LEU A 65 12.36 -7.45 5.53
C LEU A 65 12.42 -6.02 6.07
N TYR A 66 12.20 -5.06 5.19
CA TYR A 66 12.00 -3.67 5.52
C TYR A 66 10.50 -3.39 5.61
N VAL A 67 10.03 -2.84 6.73
CA VAL A 67 8.61 -2.49 6.92
C VAL A 67 8.47 -1.00 7.22
N GLY A 68 7.84 -0.27 6.30
CA GLY A 68 7.50 1.13 6.52
C GLY A 68 6.25 1.30 7.38
N HIS A 69 6.25 2.29 8.27
CA HIS A 69 5.17 2.52 9.23
C HIS A 69 4.39 3.81 8.99
N HIS A 70 3.10 3.75 9.32
CA HIS A 70 2.22 4.91 9.39
C HIS A 70 2.61 5.87 10.51
N ALA A 71 1.98 7.05 10.49
CA ALA A 71 2.17 8.01 11.55
C ALA A 71 1.83 7.43 12.92
N GLY A 72 2.65 7.70 13.94
CA GLY A 72 2.41 7.24 15.32
C GLY A 72 3.70 7.07 16.10
N GLU A 73 3.60 6.50 17.29
CA GLU A 73 4.74 6.19 18.15
C GLU A 73 4.49 4.86 18.87
N ALA A 74 5.57 4.17 19.24
CA ALA A 74 5.50 2.96 20.03
C ALA A 74 6.79 2.77 20.84
N LEU A 75 6.68 2.04 21.95
CA LEU A 75 7.83 1.57 22.70
C LEU A 75 8.70 0.68 21.80
N ASN A 76 10.00 0.96 21.74
CA ASN A 76 10.99 0.10 21.14
C ASN A 76 11.68 -0.73 22.24
N PRO A 77 11.44 -2.06 22.36
CA PRO A 77 12.07 -2.87 23.40
C PRO A 77 13.59 -3.02 23.25
N LEU A 78 14.19 -2.71 22.09
CA LEU A 78 15.64 -2.72 21.90
C LEU A 78 16.33 -1.54 22.60
N THR A 79 15.67 -0.38 22.63
CA THR A 79 16.22 0.85 23.22
C THR A 79 15.60 1.19 24.57
N GLY A 80 14.38 0.72 24.82
CA GLY A 80 13.58 1.07 26.01
C GLY A 80 12.80 2.37 25.88
N GLU A 81 12.87 3.05 24.73
CA GLU A 81 12.30 4.38 24.51
C GLU A 81 11.01 4.34 23.68
N ILE A 82 10.15 5.34 23.85
CA ILE A 82 9.04 5.58 22.93
C ILE A 82 9.60 6.33 21.72
N GLU A 83 9.50 5.70 20.56
CA GLU A 83 10.02 6.24 19.31
C GLU A 83 8.88 6.50 18.33
N VAL A 84 8.94 7.65 17.66
CA VAL A 84 8.10 7.95 16.51
C VAL A 84 8.31 6.85 15.46
N ASN A 85 7.22 6.35 14.90
CA ASN A 85 7.23 5.35 13.85
C ASN A 85 8.14 5.77 12.70
N GLY A 86 8.87 4.81 12.15
CA GLY A 86 9.67 5.01 10.95
C GLY A 86 9.72 3.73 10.14
N THR A 87 10.88 3.07 10.11
CA THR A 87 11.10 1.84 9.34
C THR A 87 11.59 0.73 10.26
N SER A 88 10.89 -0.41 10.31
CA SER A 88 11.39 -1.63 10.96
C SER A 88 12.26 -2.42 10.00
N ILE A 89 13.32 -3.04 10.52
CA ILE A 89 14.19 -3.96 9.80
C ILE A 89 14.19 -5.30 10.53
N LEU A 90 13.86 -6.37 9.82
CA LEU A 90 13.79 -7.72 10.37
C LEU A 90 14.61 -8.70 9.51
N ASP A 91 15.28 -9.65 10.16
CA ASP A 91 15.79 -10.85 9.48
C ASP A 91 14.66 -11.88 9.38
N VAL A 92 14.26 -12.22 8.16
CA VAL A 92 13.24 -13.22 7.83
C VAL A 92 13.83 -14.38 7.02
N THR A 93 15.13 -14.62 7.18
CA THR A 93 15.81 -15.78 6.58
C THR A 93 15.16 -17.08 7.04
N ASP A 94 14.88 -17.20 8.34
CA ASP A 94 13.95 -18.20 8.86
C ASP A 94 12.55 -17.57 8.98
N PRO A 95 11.62 -17.84 8.06
CA PRO A 95 10.30 -17.23 8.06
C PRO A 95 9.43 -17.67 9.24
N THR A 96 9.78 -18.78 9.91
CA THR A 96 9.05 -19.24 11.10
C THR A 96 9.43 -18.47 12.36
N ARG A 97 10.55 -17.74 12.32
CA ARG A 97 11.11 -16.99 13.45
C ARG A 97 11.71 -15.66 13.01
N PRO A 98 10.90 -14.69 12.53
CA PRO A 98 11.39 -13.35 12.22
C PRO A 98 12.13 -12.72 13.41
N VAL A 99 13.30 -12.12 13.16
CA VAL A 99 14.12 -11.46 14.17
C VAL A 99 14.13 -9.96 13.91
N TYR A 100 13.62 -9.16 14.84
CA TYR A 100 13.67 -7.71 14.75
C TYR A 100 15.10 -7.21 14.99
N LEU A 101 15.70 -6.56 13.99
CA LEU A 101 17.09 -6.11 14.02
C LEU A 101 17.22 -4.67 14.48
N TYR A 102 16.43 -3.78 13.88
CA TYR A 102 16.53 -2.35 14.11
C TYR A 102 15.24 -1.61 13.79
N HIS A 103 15.07 -0.43 14.38
CA HIS A 103 14.04 0.53 14.01
C HIS A 103 14.73 1.84 13.67
N ILE A 104 14.50 2.37 12.46
CA ILE A 104 14.96 3.71 12.08
C ILE A 104 13.79 4.67 12.32
N PRO A 105 13.78 5.50 13.38
CA PRO A 105 12.69 6.46 13.61
C PRO A 105 12.58 7.47 12.46
N ALA A 106 11.39 8.05 12.28
CA ALA A 106 11.25 9.24 11.46
C ALA A 106 12.07 10.40 12.05
N SER A 107 12.57 11.28 11.19
CA SER A 107 13.46 12.39 11.58
C SER A 107 12.74 13.74 11.53
N GLY A 108 13.19 14.71 12.34
CA GLY A 108 12.59 16.05 12.37
C GLY A 108 11.14 16.03 12.85
N ASP A 109 10.26 16.74 12.14
CA ASP A 109 8.82 16.84 12.47
C ASP A 109 7.98 15.70 11.85
N ALA A 110 8.61 14.79 11.11
CA ALA A 110 7.92 13.65 10.51
C ALA A 110 7.38 12.68 11.56
N GLN A 111 6.29 11.99 11.23
CA GLN A 111 5.55 11.16 12.18
C GLN A 111 5.55 9.66 11.83
N GLY A 112 6.11 9.27 10.68
CA GLY A 112 6.07 7.92 10.11
C GLY A 112 6.96 7.82 8.87
N SER A 113 7.37 6.62 8.45
CA SER A 113 8.11 6.41 7.19
C SER A 113 7.47 5.27 6.41
N GLN A 114 6.38 5.60 5.72
CA GLN A 114 5.46 4.59 5.19
C GLN A 114 6.06 3.79 4.03
N MET A 115 6.80 4.46 3.16
CA MET A 115 7.27 3.90 1.89
C MET A 115 8.76 3.56 1.95
N VAL A 116 9.15 2.41 1.41
CA VAL A 116 10.54 1.95 1.31
C VAL A 116 10.87 1.33 -0.05
N GLN A 117 12.10 1.52 -0.52
CA GLN A 117 12.75 0.87 -1.66
C GLN A 117 14.20 0.59 -1.27
N VAL A 118 14.77 -0.53 -1.72
CA VAL A 118 16.15 -0.90 -1.37
C VAL A 118 16.89 -1.35 -2.61
N CYS A 119 18.12 -0.86 -2.79
CA CYS A 119 19.01 -1.25 -3.86
C CYS A 119 20.37 -1.67 -3.29
N SER A 120 20.93 -2.75 -3.84
CA SER A 120 22.34 -3.10 -3.64
C SER A 120 23.21 -2.10 -4.40
N GLY A 121 24.32 -1.69 -3.79
CA GLY A 121 25.33 -0.87 -4.45
C GLY A 121 26.01 -1.60 -5.61
N ASN A 122 25.95 -2.94 -5.65
CA ASN A 122 26.39 -3.71 -6.82
C ASN A 122 25.52 -3.49 -8.06
N ASP A 123 24.24 -3.17 -7.86
CA ASP A 123 23.28 -2.98 -8.96
C ASP A 123 23.27 -1.50 -9.41
N LEU A 124 23.59 -0.58 -8.51
CA LEU A 124 23.62 0.86 -8.76
C LEU A 124 24.90 1.29 -9.52
N PRO A 125 24.80 2.07 -10.62
CA PRO A 125 25.97 2.40 -11.44
C PRO A 125 27.07 3.21 -10.75
N GLY A 126 26.73 4.07 -9.79
CA GLY A 126 27.63 5.02 -9.13
C GLY A 126 27.80 4.79 -7.64
N ALA A 127 27.31 3.66 -7.10
CA ALA A 127 27.38 3.35 -5.69
C ALA A 127 28.61 2.48 -5.33
N ASP A 128 28.91 2.37 -4.03
CA ASP A 128 29.87 1.38 -3.56
C ASP A 128 29.25 -0.02 -3.64
N ALA A 129 29.86 -0.89 -4.43
CA ALA A 129 29.48 -2.29 -4.63
C ALA A 129 29.32 -3.09 -3.33
N GLY A 130 30.05 -2.74 -2.26
CA GLY A 130 29.95 -3.41 -0.96
C GLY A 130 28.75 -2.97 -0.12
N GLU A 131 28.02 -1.93 -0.54
CA GLU A 131 27.02 -1.29 0.29
C GLU A 131 25.59 -1.61 -0.17
N THR A 132 24.61 -1.40 0.70
CA THR A 132 23.17 -1.52 0.41
C THR A 132 22.47 -0.26 0.89
N TYR A 133 21.55 0.28 0.09
CA TYR A 133 20.91 1.56 0.33
C TYR A 133 19.39 1.43 0.42
N LEU A 134 18.81 2.07 1.43
CA LEU A 134 17.38 2.20 1.66
C LEU A 134 16.94 3.61 1.30
N LEU A 135 16.08 3.73 0.30
CA LEU A 135 15.29 4.92 0.02
C LEU A 135 13.96 4.83 0.75
N ARG A 136 13.60 5.88 1.51
CA ARG A 136 12.33 5.91 2.24
C ARG A 136 11.68 7.28 2.22
N ALA A 137 10.36 7.31 2.39
CA ALA A 137 9.66 8.53 2.79
C ALA A 137 9.93 8.85 4.26
N ASN A 138 9.96 10.13 4.63
CA ASN A 138 10.05 10.63 6.00
C ASN A 138 8.87 11.56 6.29
N GLY A 139 7.78 10.96 6.76
CA GLY A 139 6.49 11.60 6.98
C GLY A 139 6.01 12.29 5.71
N ASN A 140 5.41 13.46 5.88
CA ASN A 140 5.10 14.34 4.77
C ASN A 140 6.25 15.30 4.42
N GLN A 141 7.43 15.14 5.02
CA GLN A 141 8.48 16.16 4.99
C GLN A 141 9.49 15.94 3.88
N SER A 142 9.97 14.71 3.68
CA SER A 142 11.06 14.45 2.75
C SER A 142 11.12 13.00 2.25
N HIS A 143 11.96 12.76 1.26
CA HIS A 143 12.49 11.43 0.95
C HIS A 143 13.96 11.37 1.38
N GLU A 144 14.34 10.31 2.08
CA GLU A 144 15.66 10.12 2.67
C GLU A 144 16.34 8.86 2.12
N LEU A 145 17.66 8.90 2.08
CA LEU A 145 18.49 7.76 1.75
C LEU A 145 19.33 7.37 2.97
N TRP A 146 19.38 6.07 3.23
CA TRP A 146 20.10 5.45 4.33
C TRP A 146 20.99 4.34 3.80
N ASN A 147 22.16 4.18 4.37
CA ASN A 147 22.99 2.99 4.20
C ASN A 147 22.53 1.95 5.21
N VAL A 148 22.22 0.76 4.73
CA VAL A 148 21.67 -0.38 5.49
C VAL A 148 22.49 -1.65 5.26
N SER A 149 23.75 -1.52 4.85
CA SER A 149 24.66 -2.64 4.61
C SER A 149 24.82 -3.53 5.84
N ASP A 150 24.92 -2.90 7.02
CA ASP A 150 24.58 -3.54 8.27
C ASP A 150 23.12 -3.20 8.64
N PRO A 151 22.16 -4.12 8.45
CA PRO A 151 20.76 -3.87 8.75
C PRO A 151 20.48 -3.74 10.26
N SER A 152 21.48 -3.99 11.13
CA SER A 152 21.40 -3.76 12.57
C SER A 152 22.01 -2.42 13.02
N ASP A 153 22.70 -1.70 12.14
CA ASP A 153 23.28 -0.37 12.40
C ASP A 153 23.17 0.55 11.17
N PRO A 154 21.95 0.91 10.76
CA PRO A 154 21.73 1.74 9.59
C PRO A 154 22.16 3.20 9.81
N THR A 155 22.76 3.81 8.80
CA THR A 155 23.29 5.17 8.87
C THR A 155 22.66 6.09 7.82
N PHE A 156 22.39 7.34 8.19
CA PHE A 156 21.82 8.32 7.28
C PHE A 156 22.86 8.75 6.23
N VAL A 157 22.46 8.79 4.96
CA VAL A 157 23.30 9.27 3.84
C VAL A 157 22.93 10.70 3.49
N THR A 158 21.70 10.91 3.00
CA THR A 158 21.27 12.23 2.53
C THR A 158 19.74 12.37 2.49
N THR A 159 19.27 13.62 2.44
CA THR A 159 17.89 13.90 2.07
C THR A 159 17.82 14.08 0.55
N VAL A 160 17.10 13.19 -0.14
CA VAL A 160 16.97 13.20 -1.59
C VAL A 160 16.07 14.34 -2.06
N ALA A 161 14.93 14.51 -1.41
CA ALA A 161 13.95 15.53 -1.78
C ALA A 161 13.26 16.09 -0.53
N GLN A 162 13.20 17.42 -0.43
CA GLN A 162 12.39 18.12 0.57
C GLN A 162 11.04 18.50 -0.04
N MET A 163 9.94 18.22 0.67
CA MET A 163 8.59 18.47 0.15
C MET A 163 8.23 19.96 0.29
N GLY A 164 7.83 20.55 -0.84
CA GLY A 164 7.29 21.91 -0.88
C GLY A 164 5.85 21.98 -0.38
N ARG A 165 5.15 23.05 -0.72
CA ARG A 165 3.73 23.24 -0.42
C ARG A 165 2.95 23.60 -1.67
N THR A 166 1.76 23.02 -1.78
CA THR A 166 0.77 23.51 -2.74
C THR A 166 0.28 24.91 -2.34
N PRO A 167 -0.35 25.66 -3.25
CA PRO A 167 -0.95 26.97 -2.92
C PRO A 167 -1.98 26.95 -1.78
N ASP A 168 -2.67 25.82 -1.56
CA ASP A 168 -3.60 25.62 -0.43
C ASP A 168 -2.90 25.06 0.83
N GLY A 169 -1.58 24.93 0.81
CA GLY A 169 -0.75 24.62 1.97
C GLY A 169 -0.56 23.14 2.26
N GLN A 170 -1.05 22.24 1.40
CA GLN A 170 -0.81 20.80 1.53
C GLN A 170 0.68 20.49 1.34
N GLN A 171 1.15 19.48 2.07
CA GLN A 171 2.52 18.98 2.01
C GLN A 171 2.43 17.48 2.23
N ASN A 172 2.96 16.70 1.30
CA ASN A 172 2.86 15.26 1.28
C ASN A 172 4.14 14.65 0.68
N THR A 173 4.53 13.51 1.20
CA THR A 173 5.23 12.49 0.41
C THR A 173 4.21 11.44 -0.01
N HIS A 174 4.62 10.46 -0.82
CA HIS A 174 3.89 9.22 -0.91
C HIS A 174 4.78 8.06 -1.36
N LYS A 175 4.31 7.22 -2.28
CA LYS A 175 5.06 6.08 -2.81
C LYS A 175 6.27 6.50 -3.64
N THR A 176 7.23 5.59 -3.76
CA THR A 176 8.46 5.77 -4.54
C THR A 176 8.75 4.54 -5.38
N TRP A 177 9.41 4.73 -6.52
CA TRP A 177 9.96 3.65 -7.31
C TRP A 177 11.42 3.94 -7.58
N TRP A 178 12.32 3.01 -7.29
CA TRP A 178 13.75 3.17 -7.53
C TRP A 178 14.24 2.06 -8.45
N GLU A 179 14.82 2.45 -9.57
CA GLU A 179 15.44 1.57 -10.54
C GLU A 179 16.89 1.32 -10.12
N CYS A 180 17.17 0.15 -9.53
CA CYS A 180 18.54 -0.14 -9.09
C CYS A 180 19.53 -0.18 -10.28
N ASP A 181 19.10 -0.67 -11.45
CA ASP A 181 19.92 -0.83 -12.65
C ASP A 181 20.37 0.50 -13.27
N SER A 182 19.51 1.52 -13.26
CA SER A 182 19.81 2.83 -13.85
C SER A 182 20.15 3.90 -12.81
N GLY A 183 19.79 3.69 -11.54
CA GLY A 183 19.83 4.69 -10.49
C GLY A 183 18.66 5.68 -10.51
N LEU A 184 17.77 5.65 -11.50
CA LEU A 184 16.66 6.60 -11.57
C LEU A 184 15.58 6.29 -10.53
N ALA A 185 15.09 7.33 -9.85
CA ALA A 185 14.01 7.22 -8.90
C ALA A 185 12.84 8.14 -9.26
N TYR A 186 11.62 7.66 -9.05
CA TYR A 186 10.38 8.43 -9.19
C TYR A 186 9.77 8.62 -7.82
N LEU A 187 9.95 9.81 -7.27
CA LEU A 187 9.51 10.16 -5.92
C LEU A 187 8.17 10.89 -5.99
N VAL A 188 7.14 10.34 -5.35
CA VAL A 188 5.85 11.02 -5.27
C VAL A 188 5.87 12.00 -4.10
N GLY A 189 5.46 13.24 -4.35
CA GLY A 189 5.39 14.25 -3.29
C GLY A 189 4.98 15.64 -3.75
N THR A 190 4.97 16.58 -2.81
CA THR A 190 4.60 17.98 -3.06
C THR A 190 5.78 18.82 -3.52
N VAL A 191 5.55 19.68 -4.50
CA VAL A 191 6.52 20.62 -5.05
C VAL A 191 5.89 22.00 -5.08
N ASP A 192 6.65 23.02 -4.70
CA ASP A 192 6.17 24.41 -4.69
C ASP A 192 5.60 24.84 -6.04
N GLY A 193 4.48 25.56 -5.99
CA GLY A 193 3.77 26.08 -7.17
C GLY A 193 2.88 25.07 -7.89
N TRP A 194 3.09 23.76 -7.70
CA TRP A 194 2.18 22.75 -8.26
C TRP A 194 0.86 22.71 -7.49
N ARG A 195 -0.23 22.49 -8.23
CA ARG A 195 -1.59 22.54 -7.66
C ARG A 195 -2.06 21.20 -7.11
N ALA A 196 -1.52 20.10 -7.64
CA ALA A 196 -1.77 18.77 -7.12
C ALA A 196 -0.89 18.52 -5.87
N PRO A 197 -1.44 17.94 -4.80
CA PRO A 197 -0.66 17.68 -3.58
C PRO A 197 0.44 16.62 -3.79
N ARG A 198 0.32 15.80 -4.82
CA ARG A 198 1.27 14.75 -5.15
C ARG A 198 1.55 14.77 -6.66
N ILE A 199 2.82 14.93 -7.00
CA ILE A 199 3.34 14.81 -8.37
C ILE A 199 4.53 13.84 -8.38
N VAL A 200 5.00 13.45 -9.57
CA VAL A 200 6.25 12.73 -9.72
C VAL A 200 7.41 13.72 -9.76
N GLN A 201 8.44 13.45 -8.96
CA GLN A 201 9.76 14.05 -9.08
C GLN A 201 10.73 12.94 -9.52
N ALA A 202 11.22 13.01 -10.74
CA ALA A 202 12.26 12.13 -11.26
C ALA A 202 13.62 12.61 -10.76
N PHE A 203 14.40 11.70 -10.19
CA PHE A 203 15.75 11.92 -9.68
C PHE A 203 16.71 10.94 -10.32
N ASP A 204 17.91 11.41 -10.66
CA ASP A 204 19.08 10.57 -10.81
C ASP A 204 19.66 10.32 -9.41
N LEU A 205 19.66 9.06 -9.02
CA LEU A 205 20.12 8.52 -7.75
C LEU A 205 21.14 7.39 -8.00
N ALA A 206 21.82 7.38 -9.16
CA ALA A 206 22.87 6.41 -9.46
C ALA A 206 24.06 6.52 -8.50
N THR A 207 24.33 7.74 -8.02
CA THR A 207 25.29 8.05 -6.95
C THR A 207 24.51 8.44 -5.69
N PRO A 208 24.34 7.52 -4.71
CA PRO A 208 23.49 7.68 -3.52
C PRO A 208 23.61 9.00 -2.75
N ASP A 209 24.81 9.54 -2.59
CA ASP A 209 25.09 10.75 -1.81
C ASP A 209 24.99 12.05 -2.62
N GLU A 210 24.82 11.97 -3.94
CA GLU A 210 24.72 13.11 -4.86
C GLU A 210 23.41 13.10 -5.67
N PRO A 211 22.22 13.17 -5.02
CA PRO A 211 20.94 13.11 -5.71
C PRO A 211 20.74 14.32 -6.62
N HIS A 212 20.36 14.07 -7.87
CA HIS A 212 20.12 15.13 -8.86
C HIS A 212 18.69 15.07 -9.40
N ARG A 213 17.90 16.12 -9.17
CA ARG A 213 16.53 16.22 -9.68
C ARG A 213 16.53 16.42 -11.20
N VAL A 214 15.89 15.51 -11.91
CA VAL A 214 15.83 15.50 -13.38
C VAL A 214 14.59 16.25 -13.87
N ARG A 215 13.40 15.90 -13.37
CA ARG A 215 12.14 16.43 -13.91
C ARG A 215 10.98 16.32 -12.93
N ASP A 216 10.06 17.27 -13.02
CA ASP A 216 8.73 17.18 -12.40
C ASP A 216 7.66 16.81 -13.42
N PHE A 217 6.76 15.93 -13.03
CA PHE A 217 5.74 15.41 -13.93
C PHE A 217 4.42 15.10 -13.20
N SER A 218 3.30 15.42 -13.85
CA SER A 218 1.95 15.03 -13.43
C SER A 218 1.01 15.18 -14.63
N LEU A 219 -0.30 14.98 -14.40
CA LEU A 219 -1.33 15.26 -15.41
C LEU A 219 -1.30 16.73 -15.84
N ASP A 220 -1.48 16.99 -17.12
CA ASP A 220 -1.70 18.33 -17.62
C ASP A 220 -2.97 18.96 -17.00
N GLY A 221 -2.87 20.24 -16.64
CA GLY A 221 -3.89 21.01 -15.94
C GLY A 221 -3.61 21.22 -14.45
N VAL A 222 -2.55 20.62 -13.89
CA VAL A 222 -2.16 20.76 -12.47
C VAL A 222 -0.79 21.40 -12.23
N GLN A 223 -0.06 21.68 -13.31
CA GLN A 223 1.21 22.41 -13.29
C GLN A 223 1.03 23.86 -12.78
N PRO A 224 2.12 24.54 -12.40
CA PRO A 224 2.10 25.94 -12.01
C PRO A 224 1.39 26.83 -13.04
N ASP A 225 0.80 27.93 -12.55
CA ASP A 225 0.13 28.98 -13.35
C ASP A 225 -1.10 28.54 -14.16
N THR A 226 -1.60 27.31 -13.96
CA THR A 226 -2.90 26.87 -14.49
C THR A 226 -4.06 27.16 -13.54
N SER A 227 -5.29 27.09 -14.06
CA SER A 227 -6.52 27.23 -13.28
C SER A 227 -7.55 26.16 -13.69
N GLY A 228 -8.62 26.00 -12.90
CA GLY A 228 -9.66 25.01 -13.14
C GLY A 228 -9.62 23.81 -12.18
N PRO A 229 -10.29 22.69 -12.49
CA PRO A 229 -10.26 21.49 -11.64
C PRO A 229 -8.85 20.91 -11.50
N VAL A 230 -8.54 20.33 -10.34
CA VAL A 230 -7.33 19.50 -10.17
C VAL A 230 -7.72 18.06 -10.51
N TYR A 231 -7.48 17.66 -11.76
CA TYR A 231 -7.74 16.29 -12.20
C TYR A 231 -6.90 15.28 -11.42
N GLY A 232 -7.45 14.11 -11.14
CA GLY A 232 -6.83 13.14 -10.23
C GLY A 232 -6.90 13.56 -8.76
N GLY A 233 -7.60 14.64 -8.41
CA GLY A 233 -7.86 15.10 -7.05
C GLY A 233 -6.60 15.16 -6.17
N SER A 234 -6.39 14.07 -5.42
CA SER A 234 -5.21 13.84 -4.59
C SER A 234 -3.86 13.70 -5.34
N GLY A 235 -3.85 13.82 -6.68
CA GLY A 235 -2.65 13.76 -7.51
C GLY A 235 -2.15 12.35 -7.79
N VAL A 236 -0.86 12.24 -8.12
CA VAL A 236 -0.17 10.96 -8.34
C VAL A 236 -0.22 10.14 -7.06
N HIS A 237 -0.56 8.87 -7.17
CA HIS A 237 -0.46 7.91 -6.09
C HIS A 237 0.81 7.08 -6.19
N GLU A 238 1.10 6.54 -7.38
CA GLU A 238 2.19 5.59 -7.58
C GLU A 238 2.70 5.60 -9.01
N VAL A 239 4.00 5.33 -9.16
CA VAL A 239 4.65 5.03 -10.42
C VAL A 239 5.16 3.59 -10.34
N VAL A 240 4.86 2.79 -11.34
CA VAL A 240 5.45 1.46 -11.52
C VAL A 240 6.19 1.47 -12.86
N ARG A 241 7.46 1.04 -12.87
CA ARG A 241 8.26 0.93 -14.10
C ARG A 241 8.34 -0.52 -14.55
N LEU A 242 8.16 -0.73 -15.84
CA LEU A 242 8.61 -1.94 -16.54
C LEU A 242 9.19 -1.52 -17.88
N ASP A 243 10.43 -1.92 -18.15
CA ASP A 243 11.19 -1.55 -19.36
C ASP A 243 11.20 -0.02 -19.61
N ASN A 244 10.79 0.42 -20.80
CA ASN A 244 10.71 1.85 -21.18
C ASN A 244 9.31 2.46 -20.92
N ARG A 245 8.52 1.88 -20.01
CA ARG A 245 7.19 2.36 -19.65
C ARG A 245 7.08 2.68 -18.17
N LEU A 246 6.39 3.78 -17.90
CA LEU A 246 5.90 4.11 -16.56
C LEU A 246 4.37 3.99 -16.56
N TYR A 247 3.87 3.22 -15.61
CA TYR A 247 2.46 3.00 -15.34
C TYR A 247 2.09 3.84 -14.11
N ILE A 248 1.41 4.95 -14.34
CA ILE A 248 1.17 5.97 -13.30
C ILE A 248 -0.30 5.96 -12.90
N SER A 249 -0.54 5.82 -11.60
CA SER A 249 -1.88 5.85 -11.02
C SER A 249 -2.15 7.19 -10.34
N TYR A 250 -3.31 7.77 -10.58
CA TYR A 250 -3.74 9.06 -10.04
C TYR A 250 -5.10 8.95 -9.34
N GLY A 251 -5.35 9.85 -8.38
CA GLY A 251 -6.66 9.99 -7.74
C GLY A 251 -7.06 8.76 -6.97
N THR A 252 -6.36 8.47 -5.87
CA THR A 252 -6.38 7.20 -5.13
C THR A 252 -7.74 6.53 -4.93
N SER A 253 -8.77 7.29 -4.53
CA SER A 253 -10.11 6.77 -4.21
C SER A 253 -11.25 7.47 -4.96
N ARG A 254 -10.95 8.37 -5.91
CA ARG A 254 -11.94 9.08 -6.73
C ARG A 254 -11.27 9.81 -7.87
N ASP A 255 -12.05 10.10 -8.90
CA ASP A 255 -11.61 10.86 -10.08
C ASP A 255 -10.30 10.29 -10.67
N GLY A 256 -10.20 8.96 -10.68
CA GLY A 256 -8.98 8.24 -10.99
C GLY A 256 -8.55 8.39 -12.45
N VAL A 257 -7.23 8.35 -12.66
CA VAL A 257 -6.65 8.27 -14.00
C VAL A 257 -5.55 7.20 -13.97
N PHE A 258 -5.46 6.42 -15.05
CA PHE A 258 -4.34 5.53 -15.33
C PHE A 258 -3.56 6.06 -16.54
N GLN A 259 -2.31 6.44 -16.27
CA GLN A 259 -1.24 6.94 -17.15
C GLN A 259 -0.34 5.85 -17.77
N ILE A 260 -0.23 5.65 -19.09
CA ILE A 260 0.96 5.00 -19.69
C ILE A 260 1.88 6.09 -20.26
N VAL A 261 3.13 6.11 -19.80
CA VAL A 261 4.13 7.12 -20.16
C VAL A 261 5.38 6.46 -20.73
N ASP A 262 5.89 7.00 -21.83
CA ASP A 262 7.18 6.64 -22.40
C ASP A 262 8.30 7.26 -21.54
N ARG A 263 9.08 6.38 -20.91
CA ARG A 263 10.08 6.76 -19.91
C ARG A 263 11.20 7.60 -20.52
N GLU A 264 11.76 7.18 -21.65
CA GLU A 264 12.79 7.94 -22.37
C GLU A 264 12.30 9.34 -22.78
N LYS A 265 11.09 9.46 -23.33
CA LYS A 265 10.52 10.78 -23.66
C LYS A 265 10.27 11.65 -22.43
N LEU A 266 9.87 11.06 -21.30
CA LEU A 266 9.71 11.81 -20.05
C LEU A 266 11.06 12.41 -19.62
N LEU A 267 12.13 11.61 -19.67
CA LEU A 267 13.46 11.99 -19.19
C LEU A 267 14.20 12.95 -20.13
N SER A 268 13.98 12.85 -21.44
CA SER A 268 14.66 13.65 -22.47
C SER A 268 13.87 14.87 -22.93
N GLY A 269 12.54 14.82 -22.88
CA GLY A 269 11.65 15.84 -23.40
C GLY A 269 11.62 15.91 -24.94
N ASP A 270 10.85 16.86 -25.47
CA ASP A 270 10.83 17.12 -26.92
C ASP A 270 12.08 17.90 -27.32
N SER A 271 12.97 17.28 -28.10
CA SER A 271 14.20 17.90 -28.58
C SER A 271 13.96 19.12 -29.48
N ASN A 272 12.74 19.32 -29.99
CA ASN A 272 12.38 20.49 -30.79
C ASN A 272 11.87 21.67 -29.94
N ALA A 273 11.59 21.46 -28.65
CA ALA A 273 11.16 22.50 -27.73
C ALA A 273 12.36 23.31 -27.20
N ALA A 274 12.16 24.60 -26.95
CA ALA A 274 13.20 25.45 -26.38
C ALA A 274 13.60 25.02 -24.94
N ALA A 275 12.65 24.45 -24.19
CA ALA A 275 12.85 23.89 -22.87
C ALA A 275 12.22 22.48 -22.78
N PRO A 276 12.91 21.41 -23.21
CA PRO A 276 12.34 20.07 -23.36
C PRO A 276 11.73 19.47 -22.08
N LEU A 277 12.27 19.86 -20.91
CA LEU A 277 11.87 19.35 -19.60
C LEU A 277 10.94 20.29 -18.83
N GLU A 278 10.43 21.34 -19.46
CA GLU A 278 9.48 22.25 -18.82
C GLU A 278 8.15 21.56 -18.46
N SER A 279 7.31 22.23 -17.68
CA SER A 279 6.00 21.75 -17.23
C SER A 279 4.83 22.30 -18.06
N SER A 280 5.07 22.82 -19.27
CA SER A 280 4.01 23.28 -20.17
C SER A 280 3.06 22.14 -20.56
N SER A 281 1.83 22.47 -20.95
CA SER A 281 0.84 21.45 -21.35
C SER A 281 1.34 20.54 -22.48
N ALA A 282 2.10 21.10 -23.43
CA ALA A 282 2.69 20.31 -24.52
C ALA A 282 3.75 19.35 -23.97
N ALA A 283 4.63 19.84 -23.09
CA ALA A 283 5.69 19.04 -22.49
C ALA A 283 5.17 17.91 -21.58
N LEU A 284 4.10 18.14 -20.81
CA LEU A 284 3.46 17.11 -19.98
C LEU A 284 2.69 16.06 -20.78
N ARG A 285 2.13 16.43 -21.94
CA ARG A 285 1.45 15.49 -22.84
C ARG A 285 2.43 14.73 -23.74
N PHE A 286 3.61 15.28 -24.01
CA PHE A 286 4.59 14.70 -24.94
C PHE A 286 4.96 13.24 -24.64
N PRO A 287 5.23 12.82 -23.39
CA PRO A 287 5.58 11.44 -23.11
C PRO A 287 4.36 10.53 -22.89
N GLN A 288 3.12 11.04 -22.94
CA GLN A 288 1.93 10.21 -22.76
C GLN A 288 1.73 9.30 -23.97
N VAL A 289 1.66 7.98 -23.72
CA VAL A 289 1.33 6.97 -24.72
C VAL A 289 -0.17 6.69 -24.72
N GLY A 290 -0.73 6.43 -23.54
CA GLY A 290 -2.13 6.08 -23.36
C GLY A 290 -2.69 6.58 -22.03
N ARG A 291 -4.02 6.65 -21.95
CA ARG A 291 -4.71 7.11 -20.75
C ARG A 291 -6.09 6.48 -20.64
N LEU A 292 -6.45 6.06 -19.42
CA LEU A 292 -7.81 5.65 -19.06
C LEU A 292 -8.30 6.54 -17.90
N ASP A 293 -9.42 7.24 -18.12
CA ASP A 293 -10.11 8.01 -17.08
C ASP A 293 -11.17 7.13 -16.40
N LEU A 294 -11.15 7.08 -15.07
CA LEU A 294 -12.08 6.31 -14.28
C LEU A 294 -13.32 7.15 -13.90
N PRO A 295 -14.47 6.51 -13.62
CA PRO A 295 -15.61 7.19 -13.02
C PRO A 295 -15.25 7.94 -11.74
N ALA A 296 -15.98 9.01 -11.43
CA ALA A 296 -15.71 9.90 -10.29
C ALA A 296 -15.65 9.21 -8.91
N PHE A 297 -16.19 8.00 -8.78
CA PHE A 297 -16.19 7.23 -7.52
C PHE A 297 -15.10 6.16 -7.44
N TRP A 298 -14.28 6.01 -8.49
CA TRP A 298 -13.14 5.11 -8.49
C TRP A 298 -11.85 5.87 -8.72
N GLY A 299 -10.82 5.38 -8.07
CA GLY A 299 -9.49 5.92 -8.11
C GLY A 299 -8.43 4.97 -8.66
N GLY A 300 -7.28 5.51 -9.06
CA GLY A 300 -6.08 4.73 -9.35
C GLY A 300 -5.14 4.73 -8.15
N HIS A 301 -4.97 3.58 -7.51
CA HIS A 301 -4.00 3.36 -6.43
C HIS A 301 -2.73 2.71 -6.98
N THR A 302 -2.80 1.50 -7.52
CA THR A 302 -1.62 0.79 -8.07
C THR A 302 -1.90 0.27 -9.46
N ALA A 303 -0.94 0.40 -10.38
CA ALA A 303 -1.01 -0.15 -11.73
C ALA A 303 0.19 -1.08 -11.97
N VAL A 304 -0.02 -2.40 -11.90
CA VAL A 304 1.03 -3.41 -12.17
C VAL A 304 0.86 -3.95 -13.59
N PRO A 305 1.85 -3.78 -14.48
CA PRO A 305 1.79 -4.35 -15.83
C PRO A 305 1.95 -5.87 -15.82
N LEU A 306 1.26 -6.51 -16.76
CA LEU A 306 1.30 -7.94 -17.09
C LEU A 306 1.50 -8.05 -18.60
N LEU A 307 2.75 -7.94 -19.05
CA LEU A 307 3.08 -8.01 -20.47
C LEU A 307 3.15 -9.46 -20.95
N ASP A 308 3.02 -9.68 -22.25
CA ASP A 308 3.15 -10.97 -22.92
C ASP A 308 2.35 -12.10 -22.24
N MET A 309 1.09 -11.84 -21.90
CA MET A 309 0.19 -12.85 -21.33
C MET A 309 -0.31 -13.79 -22.42
N GLU A 310 0.10 -15.06 -22.37
CA GLU A 310 -0.47 -16.10 -23.20
C GLU A 310 -1.86 -16.49 -22.71
N ILE A 311 -2.90 -16.22 -23.50
CA ILE A 311 -4.25 -16.70 -23.21
C ILE A 311 -4.40 -18.10 -23.79
N ILE A 312 -4.49 -19.11 -22.93
CA ILE A 312 -4.50 -20.53 -23.32
C ILE A 312 -5.59 -20.82 -24.37
N ASP A 313 -6.79 -20.28 -24.14
CA ASP A 313 -7.94 -20.46 -25.04
C ASP A 313 -7.76 -19.77 -26.40
N TYR A 314 -6.80 -18.85 -26.53
CA TYR A 314 -6.46 -18.20 -27.80
C TYR A 314 -5.38 -18.96 -28.57
N SER A 315 -4.97 -20.15 -28.12
CA SER A 315 -3.98 -20.95 -28.84
C SER A 315 -4.30 -21.20 -30.33
N PRO A 316 -5.58 -21.32 -30.78
CA PRO A 316 -5.92 -21.44 -32.19
C PRO A 316 -6.03 -20.10 -32.95
N ASN A 317 -5.96 -18.96 -32.25
CA ASN A 317 -6.17 -17.66 -32.87
C ASN A 317 -4.98 -17.30 -33.78
N ARG A 318 -5.28 -16.70 -34.94
CA ARG A 318 -4.26 -16.16 -35.85
C ARG A 318 -3.57 -14.94 -35.26
N ASP A 319 -4.37 -14.01 -34.73
CA ASP A 319 -3.90 -12.72 -34.24
C ASP A 319 -4.21 -12.58 -32.74
N GLN A 320 -3.44 -11.75 -32.04
CA GLN A 320 -3.68 -11.36 -30.65
C GLN A 320 -3.83 -12.56 -29.69
N ARG A 321 -3.02 -13.60 -29.92
CA ARG A 321 -2.90 -14.77 -29.04
C ARG A 321 -2.20 -14.43 -27.72
N ILE A 322 -1.25 -13.51 -27.79
CA ILE A 322 -0.56 -12.92 -26.64
C ILE A 322 -1.11 -11.51 -26.48
N ARG A 323 -1.37 -11.11 -25.24
CA ARG A 323 -1.98 -9.82 -24.89
C ARG A 323 -1.22 -9.18 -23.74
N ASP A 324 -1.29 -7.86 -23.66
CA ASP A 324 -0.71 -7.10 -22.55
C ASP A 324 -1.83 -6.53 -21.69
N PHE A 325 -1.64 -6.58 -20.37
CA PHE A 325 -2.61 -6.07 -19.41
C PHE A 325 -1.96 -5.21 -18.32
N VAL A 326 -2.80 -4.50 -17.58
CA VAL A 326 -2.47 -3.87 -16.31
C VAL A 326 -3.49 -4.29 -15.28
N VAL A 327 -3.01 -4.68 -14.11
CA VAL A 327 -3.82 -4.80 -12.89
C VAL A 327 -3.89 -3.43 -12.25
N LEU A 328 -5.04 -2.77 -12.39
CA LEU A 328 -5.30 -1.45 -11.83
C LEU A 328 -6.15 -1.59 -10.57
N VAL A 329 -5.57 -1.28 -9.42
CA VAL A 329 -6.21 -1.36 -8.11
C VAL A 329 -6.75 0.01 -7.72
N SER A 330 -8.00 0.06 -7.25
CA SER A 330 -8.58 1.23 -6.58
C SER A 330 -8.50 1.09 -5.06
N GLU A 331 -8.48 2.19 -4.29
CA GLU A 331 -8.41 2.12 -2.81
C GLU A 331 -9.73 2.50 -2.15
N SER A 332 -10.19 1.66 -1.20
CA SER A 332 -11.19 2.03 -0.21
C SER A 332 -10.61 2.85 0.95
N VAL A 333 -11.29 3.92 1.33
CA VAL A 333 -10.86 4.84 2.40
C VAL A 333 -11.84 4.94 3.56
N ALA A 334 -13.09 4.51 3.38
CA ALA A 334 -14.14 4.62 4.38
C ALA A 334 -14.31 3.34 5.20
N ASN A 335 -14.55 3.52 6.50
CA ASN A 335 -14.94 2.43 7.38
C ASN A 335 -16.39 2.01 7.10
N GLN A 336 -16.71 0.73 7.31
CA GLN A 336 -18.08 0.20 7.29
C GLN A 336 -18.88 0.54 6.00
N CYS A 337 -18.20 0.51 4.86
CA CYS A 337 -18.81 0.60 3.53
C CYS A 337 -19.61 1.90 3.28
N GLN A 338 -19.18 3.02 3.84
CA GLN A 338 -19.81 4.34 3.63
C GLN A 338 -19.36 5.03 2.34
N GLU A 339 -18.98 4.26 1.32
CA GLU A 339 -18.49 4.72 0.02
C GLU A 339 -18.87 3.73 -1.09
N ALA A 340 -18.59 4.09 -2.35
CA ALA A 340 -18.75 3.18 -3.48
C ALA A 340 -17.78 2.00 -3.34
N ARG A 341 -18.20 0.80 -3.77
CA ARG A 341 -17.32 -0.37 -3.72
C ARG A 341 -16.15 -0.20 -4.66
N HIS A 342 -14.94 -0.16 -4.11
CA HIS A 342 -13.72 -0.18 -4.90
C HIS A 342 -13.45 -1.60 -5.42
N ALA A 343 -12.82 -1.66 -6.58
CA ALA A 343 -12.53 -2.89 -7.29
C ALA A 343 -11.09 -2.88 -7.82
N VAL A 344 -10.65 -4.07 -8.22
CA VAL A 344 -9.49 -4.24 -9.10
C VAL A 344 -10.02 -4.34 -10.53
N PHE A 345 -9.36 -3.66 -11.47
CA PHE A 345 -9.65 -3.69 -12.90
C PHE A 345 -8.50 -4.38 -13.63
N PHE A 346 -8.83 -5.29 -14.54
CA PHE A 346 -7.88 -5.78 -15.52
C PHE A 346 -8.08 -4.98 -16.80
N VAL A 347 -7.06 -4.21 -17.17
CA VAL A 347 -7.09 -3.28 -18.30
C VAL A 347 -6.22 -3.87 -19.40
N ASP A 348 -6.81 -4.15 -20.56
CA ASP A 348 -6.09 -4.57 -21.75
C ASP A 348 -5.35 -3.36 -22.34
N ILE A 349 -4.05 -3.51 -22.52
CA ILE A 349 -3.14 -2.49 -23.03
C ILE A 349 -2.36 -2.99 -24.25
N THR A 350 -2.85 -4.05 -24.91
CA THR A 350 -2.22 -4.59 -26.13
C THR A 350 -2.13 -3.53 -27.24
N ASP A 351 -3.08 -2.58 -27.23
CA ASP A 351 -2.93 -1.29 -27.89
C ASP A 351 -2.73 -0.23 -26.80
N GLU A 352 -1.46 0.10 -26.49
CA GLU A 352 -1.10 1.00 -25.39
C GLU A 352 -1.77 2.37 -25.50
N ALA A 353 -2.12 2.83 -26.71
CA ALA A 353 -2.77 4.12 -26.93
C ALA A 353 -4.26 4.12 -26.53
N HIS A 354 -4.89 2.94 -26.44
CA HIS A 354 -6.31 2.76 -26.18
C HIS A 354 -6.56 1.74 -25.05
N PRO A 355 -6.08 2.01 -23.82
CA PRO A 355 -6.27 1.11 -22.69
C PRO A 355 -7.76 0.89 -22.41
N TRP A 356 -8.18 -0.36 -22.21
CA TRP A 356 -9.59 -0.69 -22.02
C TRP A 356 -9.83 -1.71 -20.90
N PRO A 357 -10.72 -1.45 -19.91
CA PRO A 357 -11.04 -2.41 -18.87
C PRO A 357 -11.83 -3.59 -19.44
N VAL A 358 -11.34 -4.81 -19.24
CA VAL A 358 -11.95 -6.04 -19.76
C VAL A 358 -12.62 -6.90 -18.69
N SER A 359 -12.18 -6.78 -17.43
CA SER A 359 -12.78 -7.48 -16.30
C SER A 359 -12.50 -6.77 -14.97
N THR A 360 -13.16 -7.23 -13.91
CA THR A 360 -12.97 -6.72 -12.55
C THR A 360 -12.93 -7.84 -11.53
N PHE A 361 -12.19 -7.65 -10.44
CA PHE A 361 -12.22 -8.50 -9.25
C PHE A 361 -12.72 -7.72 -8.03
N GLN A 362 -13.62 -8.34 -7.26
CA GLN A 362 -14.17 -7.82 -5.99
C GLN A 362 -14.42 -8.97 -5.03
N VAL A 363 -14.20 -8.73 -3.74
CA VAL A 363 -14.60 -9.64 -2.66
C VAL A 363 -16.08 -9.40 -2.32
N PRO A 364 -16.93 -10.44 -2.34
CA PRO A 364 -18.33 -10.31 -1.94
C PRO A 364 -18.46 -9.98 -0.45
N GLU A 365 -19.30 -9.00 -0.12
CA GLU A 365 -19.65 -8.66 1.27
C GLU A 365 -20.26 -9.85 2.03
N SER A 366 -21.04 -10.68 1.32
CA SER A 366 -21.76 -11.82 1.87
C SER A 366 -20.84 -12.90 2.45
N ASP A 367 -19.57 -12.92 2.06
CA ASP A 367 -18.68 -14.02 2.40
C ASP A 367 -18.14 -13.92 3.83
N GLY A 368 -18.09 -12.70 4.39
CA GLY A 368 -17.56 -12.48 5.75
C GLY A 368 -18.26 -11.38 6.55
N GLY A 369 -19.31 -10.74 6.02
CA GLY A 369 -20.03 -9.65 6.71
C GLY A 369 -19.13 -8.43 6.98
N PHE A 370 -18.20 -8.15 6.06
CA PHE A 370 -17.09 -7.23 6.23
C PHE A 370 -17.49 -5.77 6.50
N CYS A 371 -18.62 -5.28 6.00
CA CYS A 371 -19.13 -3.96 6.36
C CYS A 371 -19.40 -3.83 7.85
N THR A 372 -19.93 -4.89 8.45
CA THR A 372 -20.29 -4.90 9.87
C THR A 372 -19.14 -5.40 10.75
N ARG A 373 -18.12 -6.04 10.19
CA ARG A 373 -16.92 -6.49 10.91
C ARG A 373 -16.14 -5.34 11.55
N GLY A 374 -16.12 -4.17 10.90
CA GLY A 374 -15.42 -2.97 11.37
C GLY A 374 -14.21 -2.62 10.51
N GLY A 375 -13.74 -1.37 10.60
CA GLY A 375 -12.69 -0.85 9.71
C GLY A 375 -13.12 -0.72 8.26
N ARG A 376 -12.13 -0.54 7.38
CA ARG A 376 -12.34 -0.47 5.93
C ARG A 376 -12.54 -1.85 5.34
N PHE A 377 -13.38 -1.93 4.32
CA PHE A 377 -13.60 -3.13 3.50
C PHE A 377 -13.58 -2.77 2.02
N GLY A 378 -12.55 -3.23 1.32
CA GLY A 378 -12.37 -3.04 -0.11
C GLY A 378 -10.89 -3.19 -0.50
N SER A 379 -10.60 -3.08 -1.79
CA SER A 379 -9.24 -3.16 -2.30
C SER A 379 -8.35 -2.04 -1.74
N HIS A 380 -7.06 -2.32 -1.61
CA HIS A 380 -6.02 -1.32 -1.31
C HIS A 380 -4.84 -1.45 -2.28
N GLY A 381 -3.89 -2.34 -2.01
CA GLY A 381 -2.70 -2.57 -2.83
C GLY A 381 -2.52 -4.04 -3.24
N THR A 382 -1.48 -4.29 -4.02
CA THR A 382 -1.08 -5.60 -4.52
C THR A 382 0.43 -5.77 -4.36
N GLN A 383 0.96 -6.98 -4.46
CA GLN A 383 2.42 -7.19 -4.46
C GLN A 383 3.07 -6.51 -5.67
N TRP A 384 4.30 -6.01 -5.52
CA TRP A 384 5.05 -5.40 -6.61
C TRP A 384 6.03 -6.34 -7.29
N HIS A 385 6.45 -7.41 -6.61
CA HIS A 385 7.42 -8.32 -7.19
C HIS A 385 6.89 -8.94 -8.49
N MET A 386 7.55 -8.63 -9.62
CA MET A 386 7.24 -9.12 -10.96
C MET A 386 8.14 -10.30 -11.37
N GLY A 387 8.46 -11.16 -10.41
CA GLY A 387 9.26 -12.36 -10.62
C GLY A 387 8.53 -13.66 -10.28
N PRO A 388 9.18 -14.82 -10.54
CA PRO A 388 8.66 -16.10 -10.12
C PRO A 388 8.56 -16.21 -8.58
N PRO A 389 7.70 -17.10 -8.05
CA PRO A 389 6.79 -17.99 -8.79
C PRO A 389 5.44 -17.35 -9.16
N PHE A 390 5.15 -16.13 -8.69
CA PHE A 390 3.82 -15.52 -8.77
C PHE A 390 3.52 -14.84 -10.10
N TYR A 391 4.48 -14.11 -10.67
CA TYR A 391 4.23 -13.20 -11.78
C TYR A 391 3.56 -13.89 -12.98
N LYS A 392 2.54 -13.25 -13.56
CA LYS A 392 1.64 -13.76 -14.62
C LYS A 392 0.77 -14.98 -14.26
N LYS A 393 0.89 -15.53 -13.04
CA LYS A 393 0.09 -16.68 -12.58
C LYS A 393 -0.91 -16.28 -11.50
N ILE A 394 -0.41 -15.73 -10.41
CA ILE A 394 -1.19 -15.34 -9.23
C ILE A 394 -0.89 -13.89 -8.88
N GLN A 395 -1.95 -13.12 -8.64
CA GLN A 395 -1.87 -11.80 -8.03
C GLN A 395 -2.48 -11.86 -6.61
N VAL A 396 -1.79 -11.27 -5.64
CA VAL A 396 -2.20 -11.19 -4.24
C VAL A 396 -2.59 -9.75 -3.93
N PHE A 397 -3.83 -9.56 -3.50
CA PHE A 397 -4.36 -8.25 -3.13
C PHE A 397 -4.53 -8.13 -1.62
N SER A 398 -4.20 -6.97 -1.09
CA SER A 398 -4.64 -6.54 0.25
C SER A 398 -6.06 -5.99 0.19
N TRP A 399 -6.90 -6.41 1.14
CA TRP A 399 -8.33 -6.09 1.16
C TRP A 399 -8.82 -5.65 2.56
N PHE A 400 -7.98 -4.89 3.27
CA PHE A 400 -8.23 -4.39 4.63
C PHE A 400 -8.78 -5.48 5.57
N ASN A 401 -9.99 -5.32 6.10
CA ASN A 401 -10.60 -6.27 7.05
C ASN A 401 -10.96 -7.63 6.44
N ALA A 402 -10.80 -7.78 5.13
CA ALA A 402 -10.93 -9.03 4.41
C ALA A 402 -9.56 -9.68 4.15
N GLY A 403 -8.47 -9.23 4.78
CA GLY A 403 -7.16 -9.89 4.72
C GLY A 403 -6.48 -9.79 3.35
N MET A 404 -5.68 -10.80 3.00
CA MET A 404 -5.18 -10.97 1.63
C MET A 404 -6.10 -11.86 0.79
N ARG A 405 -6.10 -11.60 -0.51
CA ARG A 405 -6.89 -12.28 -1.53
C ARG A 405 -5.96 -12.79 -2.62
N VAL A 406 -5.99 -14.10 -2.88
CA VAL A 406 -5.11 -14.78 -3.83
C VAL A 406 -5.92 -15.08 -5.09
N VAL A 407 -5.54 -14.47 -6.21
CA VAL A 407 -6.32 -14.50 -7.45
C VAL A 407 -5.50 -15.12 -8.58
N ASP A 408 -6.04 -16.13 -9.24
CA ASP A 408 -5.51 -16.65 -10.50
C ASP A 408 -5.79 -15.65 -11.61
N ILE A 409 -4.71 -15.18 -12.24
CA ILE A 409 -4.73 -14.14 -13.27
C ILE A 409 -4.25 -14.64 -14.63
N ARG A 410 -4.06 -15.97 -14.80
CA ARG A 410 -3.63 -16.55 -16.08
C ARG A 410 -4.63 -16.27 -17.21
N ASN A 411 -5.89 -15.98 -16.85
CA ASN A 411 -6.87 -15.40 -17.75
C ASN A 411 -7.38 -14.06 -17.20
N PRO A 412 -6.79 -12.91 -17.59
CA PRO A 412 -7.22 -11.59 -17.14
C PRO A 412 -8.65 -11.20 -17.52
N PHE A 413 -9.31 -11.92 -18.45
CA PHE A 413 -10.74 -11.73 -18.74
C PHE A 413 -11.65 -12.35 -17.68
N LEU A 414 -11.14 -13.29 -16.88
CA LEU A 414 -11.88 -14.00 -15.86
C LEU A 414 -10.97 -14.28 -14.64
N PRO A 415 -10.63 -13.25 -13.85
CA PRO A 415 -9.87 -13.43 -12.62
C PRO A 415 -10.69 -14.23 -11.60
N ILE A 416 -10.05 -15.21 -10.94
CA ILE A 416 -10.72 -16.12 -10.00
C ILE A 416 -9.98 -16.14 -8.67
N GLU A 417 -10.68 -15.89 -7.56
CA GLU A 417 -10.10 -16.12 -6.22
C GLU A 417 -9.86 -17.61 -6.01
N VAL A 418 -8.63 -17.96 -5.67
CA VAL A 418 -8.18 -19.34 -5.41
C VAL A 418 -7.74 -19.55 -3.97
N GLY A 419 -7.68 -18.49 -3.15
CA GLY A 419 -7.36 -18.57 -1.74
C GLY A 419 -7.43 -17.22 -1.04
N TYR A 420 -7.42 -17.24 0.29
CA TYR A 420 -7.32 -16.04 1.10
C TYR A 420 -6.71 -16.36 2.47
N TYR A 421 -6.27 -15.33 3.16
CA TYR A 421 -5.88 -15.40 4.56
C TYR A 421 -6.27 -14.12 5.27
N ILE A 422 -7.00 -14.24 6.38
CA ILE A 422 -7.41 -13.15 7.25
C ILE A 422 -6.78 -13.42 8.63
N PRO A 423 -5.83 -12.59 9.08
CA PRO A 423 -5.20 -12.77 10.38
C PRO A 423 -6.20 -12.70 11.53
N ALA A 424 -5.96 -13.44 12.60
CA ALA A 424 -6.70 -13.23 13.85
C ALA A 424 -6.37 -11.85 14.45
N THR A 425 -7.34 -11.19 15.08
CA THR A 425 -7.05 -10.00 15.89
C THR A 425 -6.24 -10.38 17.13
N THR A 426 -5.32 -9.52 17.56
CA THR A 426 -4.51 -9.70 18.77
C THR A 426 -4.84 -8.63 19.81
N LEU A 427 -4.19 -8.69 20.98
CA LEU A 427 -4.27 -7.62 21.98
C LEU A 427 -3.70 -6.29 21.48
N ASN A 428 -2.84 -6.33 20.47
CA ASN A 428 -2.28 -5.13 19.83
C ASN A 428 -3.22 -4.55 18.78
N THR A 429 -4.24 -5.29 18.31
CA THR A 429 -5.11 -4.82 17.24
C THR A 429 -5.94 -3.63 17.69
N ASP A 430 -5.67 -2.47 17.10
CA ASP A 430 -6.26 -1.19 17.46
C ASP A 430 -7.65 -0.99 16.84
N GLN A 431 -8.51 -0.29 17.58
CA GLN A 431 -9.92 -0.12 17.23
C GLN A 431 -10.10 0.77 15.99
N ARG A 432 -11.12 0.43 15.19
CA ARG A 432 -11.60 1.26 14.08
C ARG A 432 -12.94 1.86 14.44
N CYS A 433 -12.94 3.18 14.65
CA CYS A 433 -14.12 3.94 15.00
C CYS A 433 -14.76 4.60 13.77
N ILE A 434 -16.08 4.79 13.82
CA ILE A 434 -16.83 5.59 12.86
C ILE A 434 -18.02 6.23 13.58
N THR A 435 -18.40 7.43 13.13
CA THR A 435 -19.61 8.13 13.60
C THR A 435 -20.64 8.14 12.49
N ILE A 436 -21.79 7.50 12.72
CA ILE A 436 -22.92 7.48 11.79
C ILE A 436 -24.12 8.12 12.49
N ASN A 437 -24.70 9.17 11.89
CA ASN A 437 -25.83 9.92 12.46
C ASN A 437 -25.60 10.39 13.91
N GLY A 438 -24.36 10.80 14.22
CA GLY A 438 -23.97 11.27 15.55
C GLY A 438 -23.70 10.17 16.58
N VAL A 439 -23.76 8.89 16.20
CA VAL A 439 -23.47 7.76 17.08
C VAL A 439 -22.11 7.18 16.71
N GLU A 440 -21.17 7.20 17.65
CA GLU A 440 -19.86 6.58 17.51
C GLU A 440 -19.94 5.07 17.77
N SER A 441 -19.29 4.28 16.92
CA SER A 441 -19.07 2.86 17.12
C SER A 441 -17.62 2.51 16.78
N CYS A 442 -16.95 1.86 17.72
CA CYS A 442 -15.60 1.32 17.56
C CYS A 442 -15.64 -0.21 17.53
N LYS A 443 -14.88 -0.80 16.62
CA LYS A 443 -14.73 -2.27 16.48
C LYS A 443 -13.26 -2.63 16.33
N THR A 444 -12.83 -3.71 16.98
CA THR A 444 -11.49 -4.27 16.78
C THR A 444 -11.53 -5.18 15.55
N ALA A 445 -10.86 -4.75 14.49
CA ALA A 445 -10.78 -5.50 13.24
C ALA A 445 -9.40 -5.28 12.62
N ILE A 446 -8.85 -6.33 12.03
CA ILE A 446 -7.63 -6.24 11.23
C ILE A 446 -7.83 -5.26 10.07
N GLN A 447 -6.74 -4.68 9.59
CA GLN A 447 -6.66 -3.80 8.44
C GLN A 447 -5.40 -4.16 7.65
N THR A 448 -5.39 -5.34 7.02
CA THR A 448 -4.27 -5.78 6.17
C THR A 448 -4.03 -4.73 5.10
N ASN A 449 -2.92 -4.03 5.22
CA ASN A 449 -2.68 -2.79 4.50
C ASN A 449 -1.99 -3.09 3.18
N ASN A 450 -0.82 -3.71 3.19
CA ASN A 450 -0.17 -4.18 1.97
C ASN A 450 0.28 -5.63 2.11
N VAL A 451 0.54 -6.20 0.94
CA VAL A 451 1.14 -7.51 0.76
C VAL A 451 2.34 -7.39 -0.15
N GLU A 452 3.33 -8.25 0.04
CA GLU A 452 4.45 -8.44 -0.87
C GLU A 452 4.82 -9.93 -0.93
N VAL A 453 5.53 -10.37 -1.96
CA VAL A 453 5.95 -11.77 -2.12
C VAL A 453 7.45 -11.89 -2.33
N ASP A 454 8.00 -13.10 -2.13
CA ASP A 454 9.38 -13.41 -2.48
C ASP A 454 9.51 -14.66 -3.37
N ASP A 455 10.74 -14.93 -3.80
CA ASP A 455 11.11 -16.04 -4.68
C ASP A 455 10.97 -17.43 -4.03
N ARG A 456 10.83 -17.49 -2.70
CA ARG A 456 10.55 -18.72 -1.93
C ARG A 456 9.07 -19.11 -1.99
N GLY A 457 8.21 -18.28 -2.60
CA GLY A 457 6.77 -18.50 -2.62
C GLY A 457 6.07 -18.01 -1.35
N LEU A 458 6.74 -17.20 -0.52
CA LEU A 458 6.15 -16.63 0.69
C LEU A 458 5.43 -15.32 0.38
N ILE A 459 4.43 -15.03 1.20
CA ILE A 459 3.61 -13.83 1.13
C ILE A 459 3.69 -13.12 2.49
N TYR A 460 4.10 -11.86 2.47
CA TYR A 460 4.21 -11.00 3.64
C TYR A 460 3.02 -10.08 3.69
N LEU A 461 2.27 -10.10 4.79
CA LEU A 461 1.15 -9.20 5.02
C LEU A 461 1.44 -8.36 6.25
N VAL A 462 1.23 -7.05 6.15
CA VAL A 462 1.37 -6.13 7.29
C VAL A 462 0.09 -5.37 7.54
N ASP A 463 -0.17 -5.07 8.80
CA ASP A 463 -1.47 -4.58 9.26
C ASP A 463 -1.41 -3.14 9.77
N ARG A 464 -2.31 -2.28 9.25
CA ARG A 464 -2.45 -0.89 9.68
C ARG A 464 -3.05 -0.77 11.08
N ALA A 465 -3.82 -1.75 11.53
CA ALA A 465 -4.42 -1.76 12.85
C ALA A 465 -3.50 -2.42 13.89
N ASN A 466 -2.18 -2.39 13.69
CA ASN A 466 -1.16 -2.85 14.64
C ASN A 466 -1.19 -4.37 14.92
N THR A 467 -1.87 -5.16 14.09
CA THR A 467 -1.91 -6.64 14.26
C THR A 467 -0.54 -7.27 13.97
N GLY A 468 0.33 -6.58 13.24
CA GLY A 468 1.71 -6.98 12.99
C GLY A 468 1.94 -7.56 11.59
N LEU A 469 3.04 -8.31 11.47
CA LEU A 469 3.50 -9.05 10.30
C LEU A 469 2.99 -10.49 10.36
N HIS A 470 2.50 -10.98 9.22
CA HIS A 470 2.17 -12.38 8.98
C HIS A 470 2.88 -12.85 7.72
N ILE A 471 3.56 -13.99 7.80
CA ILE A 471 4.23 -14.64 6.68
C ILE A 471 3.43 -15.90 6.36
N VAL A 472 2.92 -15.98 5.15
CA VAL A 472 1.98 -17.02 4.71
C VAL A 472 2.50 -17.67 3.44
N GLU A 473 2.19 -18.95 3.25
CA GLU A 473 2.42 -19.63 1.97
C GLU A 473 1.09 -20.14 1.39
N LEU A 474 1.09 -20.41 0.08
CA LEU A 474 -0.05 -21.04 -0.58
C LEU A 474 -0.05 -22.55 -0.31
N THR A 475 -1.25 -23.12 -0.20
CA THR A 475 -1.47 -24.57 -0.08
C THR A 475 -2.57 -25.03 -1.05
N GLY A 476 -2.77 -26.34 -1.14
CA GLY A 476 -3.85 -26.92 -1.94
C GLY A 476 -3.81 -26.48 -3.41
N SER A 477 -4.98 -26.20 -4.00
CA SER A 477 -5.08 -25.84 -5.41
C SER A 477 -4.39 -24.53 -5.78
N ALA A 478 -4.19 -23.62 -4.82
CA ALA A 478 -3.47 -22.37 -5.08
C ALA A 478 -1.95 -22.62 -5.23
N ALA A 479 -1.38 -23.51 -4.43
CA ALA A 479 0.03 -23.91 -4.55
C ALA A 479 0.30 -24.61 -5.89
N GLU A 480 -0.61 -25.49 -6.35
CA GLU A 480 -0.48 -26.17 -7.64
C GLU A 480 -0.40 -25.21 -8.83
N ILE A 481 -0.94 -23.99 -8.72
CA ILE A 481 -0.84 -22.98 -9.79
C ILE A 481 0.57 -22.39 -9.86
N LEU A 482 1.25 -22.22 -8.73
CA LEU A 482 2.62 -21.68 -8.70
C LEU A 482 3.62 -22.66 -9.34
N GLU A 483 3.42 -23.97 -9.12
CA GLU A 483 4.28 -25.05 -9.59
C GLU A 483 4.20 -25.33 -11.09
N ARG A 484 3.08 -24.99 -11.73
CA ARG A 484 2.83 -25.19 -13.18
C ARG A 484 3.22 -23.97 -13.97
#